data_AF-A0A3L6RX41-F1
#
_entry.id   AF-A0A3L6RX41-F1
#
_cell.length_a   1.000
_cell.length_b   1.000
_cell.length_c   1.000
_cell.angle_alpha   90.00
_cell.angle_beta   90.00
_cell.angle_gamma   90.00
#
_symmetry.space_group_name_H-M   'P 1'
#
loop_
_entity.id
_entity.type
_entity.pdbx_description
1 polymer ?
#
loop_
_entity_poly.entity_id
_entity_poly.type
_entity_poly.pdbx_seq_one_letter_code
_entity_poly.pdbx_strand_id
1 'polypeptide(L)'
;MDHLRTLWVTCRFMRCVCSNPEVCRHISVEQLSDDMYLYDPIGYFTLLPRLAQVCNPEACLIIGMHVVFRGPLITALPVLNENLERAAAGGHKVAAYVAAILLYLANGGTSIDDTTKQYMRQAMAVEESIQVAPA
;
A
#
# COMPACT_ATOMS: atom_id res chain seq x y z
N MET A 1 33.49 -24.30 -7.13
CA MET A 1 33.33 -23.63 -5.82
C MET A 1 33.03 -22.13 -5.97
N ASP A 2 33.40 -21.49 -7.09
CA ASP A 2 33.19 -20.05 -7.30
C ASP A 2 31.72 -19.63 -7.46
N HIS A 3 30.87 -20.47 -8.07
CA HIS A 3 29.44 -20.14 -8.27
C HIS A 3 28.66 -19.93 -6.97
N LEU A 4 28.95 -20.72 -5.92
CA LEU A 4 28.31 -20.57 -4.62
C LEU A 4 28.74 -19.27 -3.93
N ARG A 5 30.01 -18.89 -4.11
CA ARG A 5 30.56 -17.65 -3.53
C ARG A 5 29.97 -16.43 -4.23
N THR A 6 29.85 -16.46 -5.56
CA THR A 6 29.19 -15.42 -6.34
C THR A 6 27.72 -15.30 -5.94
N LEU A 7 26.99 -16.40 -5.85
CA LEU A 7 25.59 -16.40 -5.41
C LEU A 7 25.42 -15.75 -4.03
N TRP A 8 26.31 -16.07 -3.08
CA TRP A 8 26.28 -15.49 -1.75
C TRP A 8 26.47 -13.97 -1.74
N VAL A 9 27.40 -13.46 -2.56
CA VAL A 9 27.64 -12.02 -2.72
C VAL A 9 26.41 -11.35 -3.33
N THR A 10 25.82 -11.93 -4.38
CA THR A 10 24.62 -11.39 -5.01
C THR A 10 23.44 -11.40 -4.05
N CYS A 11 23.21 -12.49 -3.32
CA CYS A 11 22.15 -12.58 -2.32
C CYS A 11 22.33 -11.57 -1.19
N ARG A 12 23.55 -11.37 -0.71
CA ARG A 12 23.84 -10.37 0.34
C ARG A 12 23.59 -8.95 -0.17
N PHE A 13 24.03 -8.65 -1.39
CA PHE A 13 23.81 -7.36 -2.02
C PHE A 13 22.32 -7.07 -2.20
N MET A 14 21.57 -8.01 -2.78
CA MET A 14 20.11 -7.90 -2.92
C MET A 14 19.45 -7.72 -1.56
N ARG A 15 19.86 -8.48 -0.54
CA ARG A 15 19.31 -8.31 0.82
C ARG A 15 19.60 -6.93 1.40
N CYS A 16 20.77 -6.35 1.16
CA CYS A 16 21.09 -4.99 1.57
C CYS A 16 20.23 -3.95 0.81
N VAL A 17 20.08 -4.11 -0.51
CA VAL A 17 19.23 -3.25 -1.33
C VAL A 17 17.77 -3.34 -0.87
N CYS A 18 17.25 -4.55 -0.64
CA CYS A 18 15.92 -4.79 -0.09
C CYS A 18 15.79 -4.48 1.42
N SER A 19 16.87 -4.08 2.10
CA SER A 19 16.77 -3.53 3.45
C SER A 19 16.64 -2.01 3.42
N ASN A 20 16.80 -1.38 2.25
CA ASN A 20 16.56 0.05 2.07
C ASN A 20 15.04 0.30 1.94
N PRO A 21 14.41 1.03 2.88
CA PRO A 21 12.98 1.29 2.84
C PRO A 21 12.53 1.99 1.55
N GLU A 22 13.34 2.90 1.01
CA GLU A 22 13.00 3.62 -0.22
C GLU A 22 12.92 2.67 -1.42
N VAL A 23 13.85 1.72 -1.51
CA VAL A 23 13.83 0.73 -2.59
C VAL A 23 12.63 -0.19 -2.44
N CYS A 24 12.37 -0.69 -1.23
CA CYS A 24 11.27 -1.61 -1.00
C CYS A 24 9.88 -0.96 -1.14
N ARG A 25 9.77 0.35 -0.91
CA ARG A 25 8.54 1.11 -1.17
C ARG A 25 8.14 1.12 -2.63
N HIS A 26 9.09 0.92 -3.54
CA HIS A 26 8.88 0.93 -4.99
C HIS A 26 8.82 -0.46 -5.61
N ILE A 27 8.90 -1.53 -4.82
CA ILE A 27 8.66 -2.89 -5.31
C ILE A 27 7.17 -2.99 -5.69
N SER A 28 6.90 -3.34 -6.95
CA SER A 28 5.54 -3.59 -7.43
C SER A 28 5.03 -4.91 -6.85
N VAL A 29 3.97 -4.85 -6.05
CA VAL A 29 3.34 -6.05 -5.48
C VAL A 29 2.49 -6.73 -6.55
N GLU A 30 1.85 -5.97 -7.43
CA GLU A 30 1.14 -6.49 -8.61
C GLU A 30 2.03 -7.43 -9.45
N GLN A 31 3.22 -6.96 -9.86
CA GLN A 31 4.16 -7.79 -10.63
C GLN A 31 4.65 -9.02 -9.86
N LEU A 32 4.84 -8.90 -8.54
CA LEU A 32 5.17 -10.05 -7.71
C LEU A 32 4.00 -11.04 -7.61
N SER A 33 2.77 -10.55 -7.62
CA SER A 33 1.57 -11.36 -7.47
C SER A 33 1.30 -12.22 -8.71
N ASP A 34 1.51 -11.69 -9.92
CA ASP A 34 1.26 -12.41 -11.17
C ASP A 34 2.02 -13.74 -11.28
N ASP A 35 3.22 -13.80 -10.69
CA ASP A 35 4.07 -15.00 -10.68
C ASP A 35 4.00 -15.71 -9.31
N MET A 36 4.28 -15.02 -8.21
CA MET A 36 4.40 -15.67 -6.90
C MET A 36 3.07 -16.12 -6.31
N TYR A 37 1.96 -15.39 -6.52
CA TYR A 37 0.70 -15.78 -5.90
C TYR A 37 0.19 -17.13 -6.41
N LEU A 38 0.46 -17.44 -7.68
CA LEU A 38 0.04 -18.69 -8.31
C LEU A 38 0.99 -19.86 -8.00
N TYR A 39 2.31 -19.62 -7.96
CA TYR A 39 3.31 -20.69 -7.83
C TYR A 39 3.93 -20.83 -6.43
N ASP A 40 3.98 -19.76 -5.63
CA ASP A 40 4.44 -19.77 -4.23
C ASP A 40 3.59 -18.86 -3.32
N PRO A 41 2.34 -19.27 -3.03
CA PRO A 41 1.45 -18.49 -2.16
C PRO A 41 2.05 -18.24 -0.77
N ILE A 42 2.81 -19.20 -0.24
CA ILE A 42 3.41 -19.10 1.10
C ILE A 42 4.48 -18.00 1.11
N GLY A 43 5.35 -17.97 0.10
CA GLY A 43 6.33 -16.91 -0.09
C GLY A 43 5.68 -15.53 -0.24
N TYR A 44 4.61 -15.45 -1.04
CA TYR A 44 3.84 -14.21 -1.23
C TYR A 44 3.28 -13.68 0.11
N PHE A 45 2.57 -14.52 0.86
CA PHE A 45 2.01 -14.13 2.17
C PHE A 45 3.09 -13.85 3.24
N THR A 46 4.30 -14.38 3.07
CA THR A 46 5.45 -14.07 3.94
C THR A 46 6.11 -12.73 3.58
N LEU A 47 6.12 -12.37 2.30
CA LEU A 47 6.74 -11.15 1.79
C LEU A 47 5.87 -9.92 2.04
N LEU A 48 4.56 -10.05 1.87
CA LEU A 48 3.61 -8.93 1.95
C LEU A 48 3.72 -8.14 3.28
N PRO A 49 3.77 -8.77 4.48
CA PRO A 49 3.95 -8.04 5.74
C PRO A 49 5.29 -7.30 5.84
N ARG A 50 6.35 -7.83 5.22
CA ARG A 50 7.67 -7.18 5.22
C ARG A 50 7.67 -5.92 4.37
N LEU A 51 6.99 -5.95 3.24
CA LEU A 51 6.81 -4.77 2.38
C LEU A 51 5.96 -3.70 3.08
N ALA A 52 4.91 -4.10 3.79
CA ALA A 52 4.12 -3.16 4.57
C ALA A 52 4.90 -2.52 5.74
N GLN A 53 5.80 -3.28 6.39
CA GLN A 53 6.68 -2.74 7.46
C GLN A 53 7.57 -1.59 6.96
N VAL A 54 8.01 -1.65 5.70
CA VAL A 54 8.78 -0.57 5.06
C VAL A 54 7.91 0.48 4.38
N CYS A 55 6.59 0.46 4.65
CA CYS A 55 5.59 1.38 4.12
C CYS A 55 5.43 1.33 2.59
N ASN A 56 5.62 0.16 1.97
CA ASN A 56 5.21 -0.03 0.57
C ASN A 56 3.71 0.24 0.44
N PRO A 57 3.26 1.22 -0.37
CA PRO A 57 1.87 1.65 -0.36
C PRO A 57 0.88 0.57 -0.80
N GLU A 58 1.28 -0.29 -1.73
CA GLU A 58 0.44 -1.37 -2.25
C GLU A 58 0.30 -2.52 -1.25
N ALA A 59 1.40 -2.95 -0.64
CA ALA A 59 1.38 -3.94 0.44
C ALA A 59 0.58 -3.43 1.65
N CYS A 60 0.76 -2.16 2.00
CA CYS A 60 -0.01 -1.49 3.05
C CYS A 60 -1.51 -1.47 2.72
N LEU A 61 -1.90 -1.18 1.47
CA LEU A 61 -3.29 -1.26 1.04
C LEU A 61 -3.84 -2.69 1.23
N ILE A 62 -3.17 -3.71 0.69
CA ILE A 62 -3.66 -5.09 0.73
C ILE A 62 -3.85 -5.58 2.17
N ILE A 63 -2.87 -5.31 3.05
CA ILE A 63 -2.98 -5.68 4.47
C ILE A 63 -4.08 -4.88 5.17
N GLY A 64 -4.19 -3.58 4.87
CA GLY A 64 -5.26 -2.73 5.38
C GLY A 64 -6.65 -3.26 5.01
N MET A 65 -6.83 -3.64 3.75
CA MET A 65 -8.08 -4.22 3.25
C MET A 65 -8.41 -5.57 3.90
N HIS A 66 -7.43 -6.43 4.18
CA HIS A 66 -7.68 -7.65 4.95
C HIS A 66 -8.27 -7.38 6.34
N VAL A 67 -7.87 -6.28 6.99
CA VAL A 67 -8.47 -5.89 8.28
C VAL A 67 -9.90 -5.40 8.08
N VAL A 68 -10.16 -4.59 7.05
CA VAL A 68 -11.49 -4.10 6.71
C VAL A 68 -12.45 -5.26 6.43
N PHE A 69 -12.06 -6.23 5.60
CA PHE A 69 -12.91 -7.38 5.24
C PHE A 69 -13.05 -8.43 6.34
N ARG A 70 -12.13 -8.49 7.30
CA ARG A 70 -12.27 -9.34 8.50
C ARG A 70 -13.24 -8.74 9.52
N GLY A 71 -13.44 -7.42 9.51
CA GLY A 71 -14.42 -6.74 10.33
C GLY A 71 -15.83 -6.80 9.72
N PRO A 72 -16.90 -6.58 10.52
CA PRO A 72 -18.21 -6.32 9.96
C PRO A 72 -18.14 -5.00 9.16
N LEU A 73 -18.34 -5.08 7.84
CA LEU A 73 -18.35 -3.94 6.91
C LEU A 73 -19.32 -2.80 7.33
N ILE A 74 -20.33 -3.15 8.15
CA ILE A 74 -21.40 -2.27 8.64
C ILE A 74 -21.04 -1.61 9.98
N THR A 75 -19.99 -2.08 10.64
CA THR A 75 -19.50 -1.46 11.87
C THR A 75 -18.43 -0.46 11.48
N ALA A 76 -18.71 0.81 11.74
CA ALA A 76 -17.70 1.87 11.75
C ALA A 76 -16.44 1.34 12.47
N LEU A 77 -15.34 1.21 11.74
CA LEU A 77 -14.07 0.89 12.38
C LEU A 77 -13.76 2.11 13.26
N PRO A 78 -13.68 1.97 14.60
CA PRO A 78 -13.58 3.13 15.48
C PRO A 78 -12.29 3.94 15.25
N VAL A 79 -11.31 3.33 14.56
CA VAL A 79 -10.06 3.94 14.14
C VAL A 79 -9.69 3.38 12.76
N LEU A 80 -9.19 4.23 11.87
CA LEU A 80 -8.68 3.83 10.56
C LEU A 80 -7.49 2.88 10.74
N ASN A 81 -7.38 1.85 9.90
CA ASN A 81 -6.23 0.95 9.98
C ASN A 81 -4.93 1.69 9.61
N GLU A 82 -3.91 1.55 10.45
CA GLU A 82 -2.59 2.20 10.26
C GLU A 82 -1.95 1.88 8.89
N ASN A 83 -2.20 0.69 8.31
CA ASN A 83 -1.69 0.40 6.96
C ASN A 83 -2.44 1.17 5.88
N LEU A 84 -3.75 1.43 6.03
CA LEU A 84 -4.47 2.30 5.10
C LEU A 84 -3.98 3.74 5.19
N GLU A 85 -3.68 4.22 6.40
CA GLU A 85 -3.04 5.53 6.59
C GLU A 85 -1.68 5.61 5.90
N ARG A 86 -0.81 4.61 6.11
CA ARG A 86 0.51 4.54 5.46
C ARG A 86 0.38 4.50 3.93
N ALA A 87 -0.55 3.71 3.40
CA ALA A 87 -0.76 3.60 1.97
C ALA A 87 -1.25 4.93 1.36
N ALA A 88 -2.20 5.60 2.01
CA ALA A 88 -2.70 6.89 1.56
C ALA A 88 -1.62 7.99 1.67
N ALA A 89 -0.87 8.02 2.78
CA ALA A 89 0.28 8.92 2.95
C ALA A 89 1.39 8.67 1.93
N GLY A 90 1.56 7.41 1.50
CA GLY A 90 2.44 7.01 0.40
C GLY A 90 1.90 7.32 -1.00
N GLY A 91 0.76 8.01 -1.12
CA GLY A 91 0.18 8.43 -2.40
C GLY A 91 -0.70 7.39 -3.09
N HIS A 92 -1.05 6.29 -2.43
CA HIS A 92 -1.90 5.27 -3.03
C HIS A 92 -3.36 5.75 -3.10
N LYS A 93 -3.84 6.08 -4.31
CA LYS A 93 -5.16 6.70 -4.54
C LYS A 93 -6.33 5.87 -4.03
N VAL A 94 -6.34 4.56 -4.31
CA VAL A 94 -7.39 3.65 -3.80
C VAL A 94 -7.41 3.63 -2.28
N ALA A 95 -6.24 3.62 -1.62
CA ALA A 95 -6.16 3.66 -0.16
C ALA A 95 -6.70 4.97 0.39
N ALA A 96 -6.37 6.12 -0.24
CA ALA A 96 -6.92 7.41 0.14
C ALA A 96 -8.46 7.42 0.00
N TYR A 97 -9.00 6.90 -1.10
CA TYR A 97 -10.44 6.81 -1.30
C TYR A 97 -11.13 5.92 -0.25
N VAL A 98 -10.60 4.73 0.01
CA VAL A 98 -11.11 3.82 1.05
C VAL A 98 -11.03 4.47 2.43
N ALA A 99 -9.90 5.11 2.76
CA ALA A 99 -9.73 5.81 4.03
C ALA A 99 -10.78 6.90 4.22
N ALA A 100 -11.08 7.69 3.18
CA ALA A 100 -12.12 8.71 3.23
C ALA A 100 -13.52 8.12 3.50
N ILE A 101 -13.87 7.00 2.85
CA ILE A 101 -15.15 6.31 3.10
C ILE A 101 -15.23 5.81 4.53
N LEU A 102 -14.18 5.14 5.02
CA LEU A 102 -14.19 4.57 6.37
C LEU A 102 -14.27 5.64 7.45
N LEU A 103 -13.58 6.78 7.29
CA LEU A 103 -13.67 7.91 8.20
C LEU A 103 -15.06 8.55 8.18
N TYR A 104 -15.65 8.73 6.99
CA TYR A 104 -17.02 9.23 6.87
C TYR A 104 -18.03 8.32 7.59
N LEU A 105 -17.90 7.00 7.42
CA LEU A 105 -18.74 6.01 8.12
C LEU A 105 -18.50 6.04 9.63
N ALA A 106 -17.25 6.22 10.08
CA ALA A 106 -16.91 6.34 11.50
C ALA A 106 -17.57 7.56 12.17
N ASN A 107 -17.78 8.65 11.43
CA ASN A 107 -18.51 9.83 11.89
C ASN A 107 -20.04 9.70 11.76
N GLY A 108 -20.56 8.47 11.64
CA GLY A 108 -21.98 8.19 11.46
C GLY A 108 -22.56 8.73 10.14
N GLY A 109 -21.71 9.07 9.17
CA GLY A 109 -22.13 9.65 7.90
C GLY A 109 -22.73 11.05 8.00
N THR A 110 -22.46 11.78 9.09
CA THR A 110 -23.11 13.08 9.36
C THR A 110 -22.25 14.29 9.02
N SER A 111 -20.94 14.11 8.92
CA SER A 111 -20.01 15.21 8.62
C SER A 111 -18.76 14.70 7.90
N ILE A 112 -18.20 15.57 7.06
CA ILE A 112 -16.93 15.35 6.37
C ILE A 112 -15.89 16.21 7.07
N ASP A 113 -15.04 15.59 7.88
CA ASP A 113 -13.92 16.25 8.56
C ASP A 113 -12.80 16.61 7.57
N ASP A 114 -11.83 17.40 8.05
CA ASP A 114 -10.74 17.89 7.19
C ASP A 114 -9.81 16.77 6.71
N THR A 115 -9.64 15.71 7.51
CA THR A 115 -8.88 14.50 7.14
C THR A 115 -9.55 13.77 5.97
N THR A 116 -10.86 13.61 6.02
CA THR A 116 -11.67 13.00 4.95
C THR A 116 -11.58 13.83 3.67
N LYS A 117 -11.70 15.17 3.77
CA LYS A 117 -11.52 16.06 2.61
C LYS A 117 -10.11 15.96 2.03
N GLN A 118 -9.07 15.84 2.88
CA GLN A 118 -7.70 15.67 2.42
C GLN A 118 -7.53 14.39 1.61
N TYR A 119 -8.01 13.25 2.12
CA TYR A 119 -7.93 11.99 1.40
C TYR A 119 -8.74 11.98 0.10
N MET A 120 -9.92 12.62 0.08
CA MET A 120 -10.68 12.81 -1.17
C MET A 120 -9.88 13.59 -2.22
N ARG A 121 -9.21 14.68 -1.82
CA ARG A 121 -8.35 15.45 -2.74
C ARG A 121 -7.18 14.62 -3.27
N GLN A 122 -6.52 13.84 -2.40
CA GLN A 122 -5.42 12.96 -2.80
C GLN A 122 -5.88 11.89 -3.80
N ALA A 123 -7.07 11.32 -3.60
CA ALA A 123 -7.64 10.34 -4.52
C ALA A 123 -7.99 10.95 -5.90
N MET A 124 -8.44 12.20 -5.93
CA MET A 124 -8.90 12.91 -7.13
C MET A 124 -7.82 13.69 -7.90
N ALA A 125 -6.57 13.76 -7.41
CA ALA A 125 -5.50 14.58 -7.99
C ALA A 125 -4.96 14.10 -9.37
N VAL A 126 -5.80 13.54 -10.24
CA VAL A 126 -5.41 12.95 -11.54
C VAL A 126 -6.04 13.65 -12.75
N GLU A 127 -7.05 14.51 -12.60
CA GLU A 127 -7.68 15.13 -13.77
C GLU A 127 -7.10 16.50 -14.19
N GLU A 128 -6.31 17.17 -13.35
CA GLU A 128 -5.88 18.56 -13.64
C GLU A 128 -4.52 18.68 -14.34
N SER A 129 -3.79 17.58 -14.58
CA SER A 129 -2.42 17.65 -15.15
C SER A 129 -2.33 17.35 -16.66
N ILE A 130 -3.43 17.37 -17.43
CA ILE A 130 -3.42 17.13 -18.89
C ILE A 130 -3.80 18.36 -19.75
N GLN A 131 -4.04 19.54 -19.18
CA GLN A 131 -4.24 20.74 -20.00
C GLN A 131 -3.50 21.94 -19.43
N VAL A 132 -2.29 22.21 -19.95
CA VAL A 132 -1.91 23.48 -20.61
C VAL A 132 -0.63 23.22 -21.40
N ALA A 133 -0.72 23.19 -22.74
CA ALA A 133 0.40 23.57 -23.61
C ALA A 133 0.08 24.95 -24.19
N PRO A 134 1.01 25.93 -24.20
CA PRO A 134 0.72 27.25 -24.72
C PRO A 134 0.66 27.25 -26.26
N ALA A 135 -0.10 28.21 -26.79
CA ALA A 135 -0.39 28.44 -28.20
C ALA A 135 0.82 28.86 -29.03
#